data_AF-A0A954PKY3-F1
#
_entry.id   AF-A0A954PKY3-F1
#
_cell.length_a   1.000
_cell.length_b   1.000
_cell.length_c   1.000
_cell.angle_alpha   90.00
_cell.angle_beta   90.00
_cell.angle_gamma   90.00
#
_symmetry.space_group_name_H-M   'P 1'
#
loop_
_entity.id
_entity.type
_entity.pdbx_description
1 polymer ?
#
loop_
_entity_poly.entity_id
_entity_poly.type
_entity_poly.pdbx_seq_one_letter_code
_entity_poly.pdbx_strand_id
1 'polypeptide(L)' 'FPVFGAVSGTVACMAAMEAIKVIADIGQPLYGRMLRFDLRDMNFHVLQAQRDRQCSVCAELV' A
#
# COMPACT_ATOMS: atom_id res chain seq x y z
N PHE A 1 7.25 -22.96 0.28
CA PHE A 1 7.24 -22.13 1.49
C PHE A 1 5.81 -21.65 1.76
N PRO A 2 5.15 -22.03 2.86
CA PRO A 2 3.84 -21.48 3.19
C PRO A 2 4.00 -20.04 3.72
N VAL A 3 3.09 -19.15 3.34
CA VAL A 3 2.98 -17.81 3.90
C VAL A 3 2.24 -17.90 5.24
N PHE A 4 2.71 -17.21 6.28
CA PHE A 4 1.97 -17.13 7.55
C PHE A 4 0.65 -16.38 7.32
N GLY A 5 -0.48 -17.02 7.62
CA GLY A 5 -1.81 -16.42 7.45
C GLY A 5 -1.98 -15.10 8.22
N ALA A 6 -1.25 -14.91 9.32
CA ALA A 6 -1.20 -13.64 10.04
C ALA A 6 -0.65 -12.50 9.16
N VAL A 7 0.39 -12.75 8.35
CA VAL A 7 0.99 -11.74 7.45
C VAL A 7 0.00 -11.29 6.39
N SER A 8 -0.63 -12.25 5.70
CA SER A 8 -1.64 -11.91 4.67
C SER A 8 -2.91 -11.31 5.28
N GLY A 9 -3.34 -11.79 6.45
CA GLY A 9 -4.49 -11.25 7.17
C GLY A 9 -4.29 -9.79 7.58
N THR A 10 -3.10 -9.43 8.06
CA THR A 10 -2.75 -8.03 8.35
C THR A 10 -2.85 -7.16 7.11
N VAL A 11 -2.29 -7.58 5.96
CA VAL A 11 -2.42 -6.82 4.69
C VAL A 11 -3.87 -6.67 4.28
N ALA A 12 -4.67 -7.74 4.39
CA ALA A 12 -6.07 -7.72 4.00
C ALA A 12 -6.86 -6.68 4.79
N CYS A 13 -6.71 -6.64 6.12
CA CYS A 13 -7.36 -5.64 6.95
C CYS A 13 -6.89 -4.22 6.64
N MET A 14 -5.59 -4.03 6.41
CA MET A 14 -5.04 -2.70 6.06
C MET A 14 -5.55 -2.22 4.70
N ALA A 15 -5.59 -3.10 3.69
CA ALA A 15 -6.14 -2.78 2.37
C ALA A 15 -7.65 -2.47 2.43
N ALA A 16 -8.42 -3.21 3.25
CA ALA A 16 -9.82 -2.90 3.50
C ALA A 16 -10.00 -1.51 4.12
N MET A 17 -9.15 -1.14 5.06
CA MET A 17 -9.16 0.22 5.63
C MET A 17 -8.80 1.29 4.60
N GLU A 18 -7.83 1.05 3.70
CA GLU A 18 -7.56 1.99 2.60
C GLU A 18 -8.78 2.17 1.69
N ALA A 19 -9.46 1.08 1.34
CA ALA A 19 -10.69 1.15 0.54
C ALA A 19 -11.79 1.95 1.25
N ILE A 20 -12.00 1.72 2.55
CA ILE A 20 -12.96 2.49 3.35
C ILE A 20 -12.59 3.98 3.36
N LYS A 21 -11.32 4.32 3.57
CA LYS A 21 -10.86 5.73 3.55
C LYS A 21 -11.16 6.42 2.23
N VAL A 22 -10.92 5.72 1.12
CA VAL A 22 -11.18 6.24 -0.24
C VAL A 22 -12.67 6.45 -0.46
N ILE A 23 -13.51 5.46 -0.13
CA ILE A 23 -14.95 5.48 -0.42
C ILE A 23 -15.69 6.48 0.47
N ALA A 24 -15.33 6.54 1.75
CA ALA A 24 -16.00 7.41 2.73
C ALA A 24 -15.39 8.82 2.80
N ASP A 25 -14.35 9.10 2.02
CA ASP A 25 -13.57 10.36 2.06
C ASP A 25 -13.09 10.73 3.47
N ILE A 26 -12.51 9.76 4.18
CA ILE A 26 -12.02 9.93 5.56
C ILE A 26 -10.51 9.71 5.67
N GLY A 27 -9.89 10.51 6.54
CA GLY A 27 -8.46 10.40 6.84
C GLY A 27 -7.57 10.73 5.64
N GLN A 28 -6.40 10.09 5.57
CA GLN A 28 -5.43 10.30 4.49
C GLN A 28 -5.05 8.94 3.86
N PRO A 29 -5.52 8.61 2.64
CA PRO A 29 -5.13 7.40 1.93
C PRO A 29 -3.62 7.34 1.63
N LEU A 30 -3.09 6.14 1.44
CA LEU A 30 -1.67 5.89 1.09
C LEU A 30 -1.34 6.20 -0.38
N TYR A 31 -2.01 7.17 -1.00
CA TYR A 31 -1.69 7.59 -2.37
C TYR A 31 -0.23 7.98 -2.53
N GLY A 32 0.38 7.56 -3.64
CA GLY A 32 1.79 7.84 -3.94
C GLY A 32 2.77 7.23 -2.94
N ARG A 33 2.33 6.30 -2.08
CA ARG A 33 3.16 5.70 -1.03
C ARG A 33 3.05 4.19 -1.08
N MET A 34 4.19 3.52 -0.91
CA MET A 34 4.26 2.07 -0.75
C MET A 34 4.56 1.77 0.71
N LEU A 35 3.64 1.06 1.36
CA LEU A 35 3.88 0.54 2.69
C LEU A 35 4.54 -0.83 2.59
N ARG A 36 5.77 -0.93 3.10
CA ARG A 36 6.47 -2.19 3.33
C ARG A 36 6.44 -2.47 4.83
N PHE A 37 6.15 -3.70 5.20
CA PHE A 37 6.18 -4.10 6.60
C PHE A 37 6.80 -5.49 6.76
N ASP A 38 7.44 -5.69 7.89
CA ASP A 38 8.00 -6.96 8.34
C ASP A 38 7.40 -7.28 9.70
N LEU A 39 6.55 -8.30 9.77
CA LEU A 39 5.86 -8.67 11.03
C LEU A 39 6.72 -9.50 11.97
N ARG A 40 7.87 -10.02 11.52
CA ARG A 40 8.79 -10.72 12.43
C ARG A 40 9.38 -9.75 13.44
N ASP A 41 9.83 -8.60 12.95
CA ASP A 41 10.46 -7.56 13.76
C ASP A 41 9.53 -6.36 14.00
N MET A 42 8.27 -6.43 13.52
CA MET A 42 7.25 -5.37 13.59
C MET A 42 7.72 -4.02 13.02
N ASN A 43 8.46 -4.06 11.92
CA ASN A 43 8.95 -2.87 11.23
C ASN A 43 7.99 -2.41 10.14
N PHE A 44 7.69 -1.11 10.12
CA PHE A 44 6.85 -0.48 9.10
C PHE A 44 7.61 0.66 8.43
N HIS A 45 7.72 0.59 7.11
CA HIS A 45 8.44 1.57 6.30
C HIS A 45 7.54 2.05 5.17
N VAL A 46 7.34 3.37 5.14
CA VAL A 46 6.63 4.04 4.06
C VAL A 46 7.64 4.57 3.08
N LEU A 47 7.58 4.07 1.85
CA LEU A 47 8.41 4.52 0.74
C LEU A 47 7.58 5.46 -0.14
N GLN A 48 8.19 6.53 -0.62
CA GLN A 48 7.55 7.40 -1.60
C GLN A 48 7.55 6.71 -2.97
N ALA A 49 6.37 6.38 -3.49
CA ALA A 49 6.20 5.83 -4.82
C ALA A 49 6.18 7.00 -5.82
N GLN A 50 7.33 7.25 -6.44
CA GLN A 50 7.46 8.28 -7.46
C GLN A 50 6.97 7.76 -8.81
N ARG A 51 6.23 8.61 -9.53
CA ARG A 51 5.84 8.31 -10.91
C ARG A 51 7.06 8.35 -11.81
N ASP A 52 7.25 7.30 -12.58
CA ASP A 52 8.25 7.27 -13.64
C ASP A 52 7.70 8.00 -14.88
N ARG A 53 8.43 9.04 -15.32
CA ARG A 53 8.08 9.85 -16.49
C ARG A 53 8.26 9.09 -17.80
N GLN A 54 8.99 7.97 -17.81
CA GLN A 54 9.22 7.11 -18.96
C GLN A 54 8.37 5.83 -18.91
N CYS A 55 7.44 5.71 -17.96
CA CYS A 55 6.59 4.52 -17.83
C CYS A 55 5.70 4.30 -19.05
N SER A 56 5.88 3.16 -19.74
CA SER A 56 5.09 2.78 -20.93
C SER A 56 3.58 2.63 -20.68
N VAL A 57 3.14 2.58 -19.42
CA VAL A 57 1.73 2.40 -19.04
C VAL A 57 1.09 3.72 -18.67
N CYS A 58 1.75 4.50 -17.79
CA CYS A 58 1.13 5.67 -17.19
C CYS A 58 1.83 6.99 -17.51
N ALA A 59 2.92 7.03 -18.29
CA ALA A 59 3.61 8.30 -18.58
C ALA A 59 2.68 9.34 -19.22
N GLU A 60 1.83 8.92 -20.16
CA GLU A 60 0.89 9.80 -20.89
C GLU A 60 -0.43 10.05 -20.14
N LEU A 61 -0.68 9.33 -19.03
CA LEU A 61 -1.90 9.49 -18.22
C LEU A 61 -1.76 10.73 -17.33
N VAL A 62 -1.93 11.92 -17.89
CA VAL A 62 -2.05 13.18 -17.13
C VAL A 62 -3.34 13.86 -17.52
#